data_AF-Q9ZAS7-F1
#
_entry.id   AF-Q9ZAS7-F1
#
_cell.length_a   1.000
_cell.length_b   1.000
_cell.length_c   1.000
_cell.angle_alpha   90.00
_cell.angle_beta   90.00
_cell.angle_gamma   90.00
#
_symmetry.space_group_name_H-M   'P 1'
#
loop_
_entity.id
_entity.type
_entity.pdbx_description
1 polymer ?
#
loop_
_entity_poly.entity_id
_entity_poly.type
_entity_poly.pdbx_seq_one_letter_code
_entity_poly.pdbx_strand_id
1 'polypeptide(L)'
;MKKRILSAVLVSGVTLSSATTLSAVKADDFDAQIASQDSKINNLTAQQQQHKHKLITIQGQVSALQTQQAELQAENQRLEAQSATLGQQIQTLSSKIVARNESLKQQARSAQKSNAATSYINAIINSKSVSDAINRVSAIREVVSANEKMLQQQEQDKAAVEQKQQENQAAINTVAANQETIAQNTNALNTQQAQLEAAQLNLQAELTTAQ
;
A
#
# COMPACT_ATOMS: atom_id res chain seq x y z
N MET A 1 -6.65 -26.96 33.64
CA MET A 1 -6.66 -27.80 34.86
C MET A 1 -5.21 -28.05 35.30
N LYS A 2 -4.97 -27.88 36.61
CA LYS A 2 -3.85 -28.30 37.49
C LYS A 2 -2.91 -29.38 36.89
N LYS A 3 -1.60 -29.42 37.16
CA LYS A 3 -0.99 -29.56 38.50
C LYS A 3 0.48 -29.10 38.53
N ARG A 4 0.82 -28.39 39.62
CA ARG A 4 2.16 -28.23 40.17
C ARG A 4 2.59 -29.57 40.78
N ILE A 5 3.84 -29.99 40.59
CA ILE A 5 4.45 -31.09 41.34
C ILE A 5 5.59 -30.51 42.18
N LEU A 6 5.42 -30.74 43.48
CA LEU A 6 6.34 -30.50 44.58
C LEU A 6 7.42 -31.60 44.62
N SER A 7 8.58 -31.22 45.16
CA SER A 7 9.45 -32.02 46.03
C SER A 7 10.18 -33.24 45.47
N ALA A 8 11.50 -33.25 45.58
CA ALA A 8 12.17 -34.00 46.66
C ALA A 8 13.70 -33.81 46.57
N VAL A 9 14.24 -33.22 47.64
CA VAL A 9 15.64 -33.33 48.05
C VAL A 9 15.98 -34.81 48.25
N LEU A 10 17.03 -35.30 47.58
CA LEU A 10 17.78 -36.48 48.03
C LEU A 10 19.27 -36.22 47.84
N VAL A 11 19.84 -35.60 48.87
CA VAL A 11 21.25 -35.69 49.22
C VAL A 11 21.44 -37.06 49.87
N SER A 12 22.23 -37.95 49.26
CA SER A 12 22.76 -39.15 49.91
C SER A 12 24.19 -39.37 49.43
N GLY A 13 25.12 -39.25 50.38
CA GLY A 13 26.56 -39.20 50.13
C GLY A 13 27.15 -40.51 49.63
N VAL A 14 28.14 -40.38 48.76
CA VAL A 14 29.04 -41.48 48.39
C VAL A 14 30.18 -41.49 49.41
N THR A 15 30.19 -42.53 50.24
CA THR A 15 31.27 -42.81 51.20
C THR A 15 32.55 -43.16 50.45
N LEU A 16 33.58 -42.34 50.68
CA LEU A 16 34.96 -42.53 50.23
C LEU A 16 35.61 -43.66 51.05
N SER A 17 35.69 -44.87 50.50
CA SER A 17 36.51 -45.96 51.05
C SER A 17 37.71 -46.18 50.15
N SER A 18 38.86 -45.71 50.63
CA SER A 18 40.18 -45.80 50.01
C SER A 18 40.67 -47.25 49.94
N ALA A 19 41.01 -47.73 48.76
CA ALA A 19 41.99 -48.81 48.57
C ALA A 19 42.79 -48.53 47.29
N THR A 20 44.10 -48.37 47.50
CA THR A 20 45.12 -48.02 46.52
C THR A 20 45.30 -49.09 45.43
N THR A 21 45.17 -48.69 44.17
CA THR A 21 46.06 -49.14 43.10
C THR A 21 46.64 -47.91 42.42
N LEU A 22 47.93 -47.66 42.68
CA LEU A 22 48.77 -46.71 41.95
C LEU A 22 48.97 -47.26 40.52
N SER A 23 47.97 -47.07 39.68
CA SER A 23 48.21 -46.96 38.25
C SER A 23 48.57 -45.50 38.01
N ALA A 24 49.70 -45.25 37.36
CA ALA A 24 50.00 -43.95 36.77
C ALA A 24 48.94 -43.65 35.70
N VAL A 25 47.78 -43.16 36.14
CA VAL A 25 46.76 -42.58 35.28
C VAL A 25 47.35 -41.26 34.82
N LYS A 26 47.65 -41.17 33.52
CA LYS A 26 48.26 -39.98 32.94
C LYS A 26 47.27 -38.82 33.04
N ALA A 27 47.58 -37.83 33.86
CA ALA A 27 46.89 -36.54 33.87
C ALA A 27 46.83 -35.92 32.46
N ASP A 28 47.85 -36.17 31.62
CA ASP A 28 47.90 -35.75 30.21
C ASP A 28 46.67 -36.17 29.38
N ASP A 29 46.02 -37.29 29.71
CA ASP A 29 44.84 -37.79 28.96
C ASP A 29 43.55 -37.06 29.35
N PHE A 30 43.43 -36.67 30.63
CA PHE A 30 42.31 -35.84 31.10
C PHE A 30 42.50 -34.37 30.69
N ASP A 31 43.71 -33.83 30.78
CA ASP A 31 44.01 -32.47 30.31
C ASP A 31 43.77 -32.34 28.80
N ALA A 32 44.11 -33.37 28.01
CA ALA A 32 43.79 -33.42 26.59
C ALA A 32 42.27 -33.50 26.32
N GLN A 33 41.51 -34.26 27.11
CA GLN A 33 40.05 -34.30 27.01
C GLN A 33 39.39 -32.97 27.41
N ILE A 34 39.87 -32.32 28.47
CA ILE A 34 39.40 -31.00 28.90
C ILE A 34 39.66 -29.97 27.82
N ALA A 35 40.89 -29.90 27.28
CA ALA A 35 41.23 -28.97 26.21
C ALA A 35 40.40 -29.21 24.93
N SER A 36 40.11 -30.46 24.60
CA SER A 36 39.22 -30.83 23.49
C SER A 36 37.78 -30.34 23.73
N GLN A 37 37.27 -30.52 24.95
CA GLN A 37 35.92 -30.06 25.30
C GLN A 37 35.83 -28.54 25.41
N ASP A 38 36.84 -27.85 25.93
CA ASP A 38 36.91 -26.38 25.94
C ASP A 38 36.91 -25.81 24.52
N SER A 39 37.67 -26.42 23.60
CA SER A 39 37.64 -26.06 22.19
C SER A 39 36.24 -26.24 21.59
N LYS A 40 35.55 -27.33 21.95
CA LYS A 40 34.18 -27.62 21.51
C LYS A 40 33.18 -26.61 22.07
N ILE A 41 33.28 -26.26 23.35
CA ILE A 41 32.45 -25.24 24.01
C ILE A 41 32.67 -23.87 23.39
N ASN A 42 33.91 -23.48 23.13
CA ASN A 42 34.24 -22.21 22.48
C ASN A 42 33.66 -22.15 21.05
N ASN A 43 33.77 -23.24 20.29
CA ASN A 43 33.17 -23.34 18.95
C ASN A 43 31.64 -23.21 19.00
N LEU A 44 30.99 -23.96 19.90
CA LEU A 44 29.53 -23.89 20.11
C LEU A 44 29.07 -22.50 20.55
N THR A 45 29.85 -21.83 21.41
CA THR A 45 29.54 -20.47 21.85
C THR A 45 29.62 -19.46 20.69
N ALA A 46 30.63 -19.60 19.82
CA ALA A 46 30.77 -18.77 18.63
C ALA A 46 29.61 -19.02 17.63
N GLN A 47 29.24 -20.28 17.40
CA GLN A 47 28.09 -20.66 16.57
C GLN A 47 26.79 -20.08 17.13
N GLN A 48 26.55 -20.19 18.45
CA GLN A 48 25.39 -19.59 19.11
C GLN A 48 25.27 -18.08 18.85
N GLN A 49 26.37 -17.34 18.97
CA GLN A 49 26.36 -15.89 18.72
C GLN A 49 26.05 -15.58 17.26
N GLN A 50 26.62 -16.35 16.33
CA GLN A 50 26.31 -16.22 14.91
C GLN A 50 24.84 -16.50 14.62
N HIS A 51 24.26 -17.54 15.23
CA HIS A 51 22.85 -17.90 15.06
C HIS A 51 21.91 -16.85 15.66
N LYS A 52 22.22 -16.32 16.86
CA LYS A 52 21.46 -15.20 17.45
C LYS A 52 21.49 -13.97 16.56
N HIS A 53 22.63 -13.63 15.97
CA HIS A 53 22.73 -12.49 15.06
C HIS A 53 21.90 -12.67 13.77
N LYS A 54 21.92 -13.87 13.19
CA LYS A 54 21.06 -14.23 12.05
C LYS A 54 19.58 -14.10 12.41
N LEU A 55 19.17 -14.56 13.59
CA LEU A 55 17.79 -14.49 14.07
C LEU A 55 17.31 -13.04 14.22
N ILE A 56 18.12 -12.17 14.82
CA ILE A 56 17.84 -10.72 14.91
C ILE A 56 17.68 -10.10 13.52
N THR A 57 18.56 -10.48 12.58
CA THR A 57 18.51 -9.98 11.19
C THR A 57 17.22 -10.40 10.49
N ILE A 58 16.86 -11.68 10.56
CA ILE A 58 15.63 -12.21 9.95
C ILE A 58 14.41 -11.57 10.59
N GLN A 59 14.37 -11.44 11.93
CA GLN A 59 13.28 -10.78 12.63
C GLN A 59 13.10 -9.32 12.18
N GLY A 60 14.19 -8.59 12.01
CA GLY A 60 14.16 -7.22 11.47
C GLY A 60 13.61 -7.15 10.05
N GLN A 61 14.01 -8.09 9.18
CA GLN A 61 13.49 -8.19 7.81
C GLN A 61 11.99 -8.52 7.78
N VAL A 62 11.54 -9.45 8.63
CA VAL A 62 10.11 -9.78 8.78
C VAL A 62 9.32 -8.54 9.19
N SER A 63 9.76 -7.82 10.23
CA SER A 63 9.07 -6.62 10.70
C SER A 63 9.05 -5.49 9.65
N ALA A 64 10.13 -5.32 8.88
CA ALA A 64 10.16 -4.37 7.77
C ALA A 64 9.15 -4.73 6.67
N LEU A 65 9.09 -6.01 6.25
CA LEU A 65 8.14 -6.49 5.26
C LEU A 65 6.68 -6.35 5.73
N GLN A 66 6.40 -6.64 7.00
CA GLN A 66 5.07 -6.44 7.60
C GLN A 66 4.64 -4.98 7.58
N THR A 67 5.56 -4.08 7.93
CA THR A 67 5.30 -2.62 7.91
C THR A 67 5.00 -2.16 6.49
N GLN A 68 5.84 -2.55 5.52
CA GLN A 68 5.64 -2.21 4.12
C GLN A 68 4.30 -2.77 3.58
N GLN A 69 3.90 -3.98 3.96
CA GLN A 69 2.59 -4.51 3.58
C GLN A 69 1.44 -3.66 4.12
N ALA A 70 1.49 -3.28 5.39
CA ALA A 70 0.45 -2.45 6.01
C ALA A 70 0.35 -1.07 5.33
N GLU A 71 1.50 -0.46 5.02
CA GLU A 71 1.56 0.82 4.30
C GLU A 71 0.96 0.72 2.89
N LEU A 72 1.33 -0.32 2.12
CA LEU A 72 0.80 -0.54 0.78
C LEU A 72 -0.72 -0.83 0.80
N GLN A 73 -1.20 -1.57 1.80
CA GLN A 73 -2.64 -1.82 1.96
C GLN A 73 -3.42 -0.54 2.29
N ALA A 74 -2.90 0.29 3.21
CA ALA A 74 -3.51 1.56 3.55
C ALA A 74 -3.53 2.52 2.35
N GLU A 75 -2.44 2.58 1.58
CA GLU A 75 -2.36 3.39 0.37
C GLU A 75 -3.34 2.90 -0.70
N ASN A 76 -3.49 1.58 -0.88
CA ASN A 76 -4.48 1.04 -1.82
C ASN A 76 -5.90 1.42 -1.43
N GLN A 77 -6.27 1.31 -0.15
CA GLN A 77 -7.60 1.73 0.34
C GLN A 77 -7.85 3.22 0.06
N ARG A 78 -6.82 4.06 0.26
CA ARG A 78 -6.90 5.49 -0.02
C ARG A 78 -7.10 5.76 -1.53
N LEU A 79 -6.35 5.08 -2.38
CA LEU A 79 -6.43 5.20 -3.84
C LEU A 79 -7.76 4.68 -4.40
N GLU A 80 -8.29 3.59 -3.85
CA GLU A 80 -9.61 3.05 -4.22
C GLU A 80 -10.74 4.04 -3.87
N ALA A 81 -10.69 4.65 -2.68
CA ALA A 81 -11.65 5.70 -2.29
C ALA A 81 -11.54 6.95 -3.17
N GLN A 82 -10.31 7.36 -3.50
CA GLN A 82 -10.05 8.45 -4.44
C GLN A 82 -10.60 8.11 -5.84
N SER A 83 -10.40 6.88 -6.31
CA SER A 83 -10.89 6.40 -7.61
C SER A 83 -12.42 6.44 -7.68
N ALA A 84 -13.11 5.98 -6.64
CA ALA A 84 -14.56 6.04 -6.54
C ALA A 84 -15.08 7.50 -6.60
N THR A 85 -14.41 8.40 -5.88
CA THR A 85 -14.74 9.83 -5.88
C THR A 85 -14.54 10.46 -7.26
N LEU A 86 -13.42 10.15 -7.92
CA LEU A 86 -13.13 10.62 -9.29
C LEU A 86 -14.17 10.08 -10.27
N GLY A 87 -14.58 8.81 -10.16
CA GLY A 87 -15.64 8.20 -10.96
C GLY A 87 -16.97 8.96 -10.86
N GLN A 88 -17.39 9.32 -9.64
CA GLN A 88 -18.61 10.11 -9.41
C GLN A 88 -18.51 11.53 -10.01
N GLN A 89 -17.35 12.17 -9.85
CA GLN A 89 -17.10 13.50 -10.42
C GLN A 89 -17.14 13.48 -11.96
N ILE A 90 -16.51 12.46 -12.58
CA ILE A 90 -16.54 12.24 -14.03
C ILE A 90 -17.97 12.03 -14.52
N GLN A 91 -18.77 11.21 -13.83
CA GLN A 91 -20.17 10.96 -14.20
C GLN A 91 -21.01 12.24 -14.13
N THR A 92 -20.82 13.04 -13.08
CA THR A 92 -21.50 14.31 -12.89
C THR A 92 -21.14 15.31 -14.00
N LEU A 93 -19.85 15.46 -14.30
CA LEU A 93 -19.38 16.33 -15.38
C LEU A 93 -19.89 15.85 -16.75
N SER A 94 -19.81 14.56 -17.02
CA SER A 94 -20.30 13.97 -18.28
C SER A 94 -21.79 14.24 -18.47
N SER A 95 -22.59 14.11 -17.42
CA SER A 95 -24.04 14.40 -17.47
C SER A 95 -24.31 15.88 -17.77
N LYS A 96 -23.55 16.79 -17.13
CA LYS A 96 -23.62 18.24 -17.42
C LYS A 96 -23.21 18.56 -18.85
N ILE A 97 -22.14 17.94 -19.35
CA ILE A 97 -21.64 18.09 -20.72
C ILE A 97 -22.70 17.66 -21.73
N VAL A 98 -23.38 16.54 -21.52
CA VAL A 98 -24.45 16.04 -22.41
C VAL A 98 -25.64 16.99 -22.39
N ALA A 99 -26.12 17.39 -21.20
CA ALA A 99 -27.24 18.32 -21.07
C ALA A 99 -26.94 19.68 -21.74
N ARG A 100 -25.73 20.20 -21.53
CA ARG A 100 -25.28 21.45 -22.14
C ARG A 100 -25.12 21.33 -23.65
N ASN A 101 -24.62 20.20 -24.15
CA ASN A 101 -24.50 19.94 -25.59
C ASN A 101 -25.87 19.94 -26.27
N GLU A 102 -26.88 19.29 -25.67
CA GLU A 102 -28.23 19.29 -26.22
C GLU A 102 -28.83 20.70 -26.22
N SER A 103 -28.65 21.48 -25.14
CA SER A 103 -29.10 22.88 -25.10
C SER A 103 -28.43 23.73 -26.19
N LEU A 104 -27.10 23.65 -26.33
CA LEU A 104 -26.35 24.35 -27.38
C LEU A 104 -26.80 23.94 -28.79
N LYS A 105 -27.11 22.65 -29.00
CA LYS A 105 -27.62 22.13 -30.28
C LYS A 105 -29.00 22.66 -30.60
N GLN A 106 -29.90 22.75 -29.61
CA GLN A 106 -31.23 23.33 -29.79
C GLN A 106 -31.16 24.83 -30.07
N GLN A 107 -30.26 25.55 -29.40
CA GLN A 107 -30.00 26.97 -29.66
C GLN A 107 -29.44 27.18 -31.08
N ALA A 108 -28.45 26.38 -31.48
CA ALA A 108 -27.87 26.44 -32.83
C ALA A 108 -28.91 26.14 -33.91
N ARG A 109 -29.76 25.11 -33.72
CA ARG A 109 -30.85 24.77 -34.63
C ARG A 109 -31.92 25.87 -34.69
N SER A 110 -32.27 26.46 -33.56
CA SER A 110 -33.22 27.57 -33.51
C SER A 110 -32.69 28.77 -34.30
N ALA A 111 -31.42 29.14 -34.08
CA ALA A 111 -30.77 30.19 -34.84
C ALA A 111 -30.75 29.88 -36.35
N GLN A 112 -30.40 28.64 -36.74
CA GLN A 112 -30.36 28.23 -38.14
C GLN A 112 -31.75 28.23 -38.80
N LYS A 113 -32.76 27.63 -38.14
CA LYS A 113 -34.12 27.50 -38.68
C LYS A 113 -34.85 28.83 -38.77
N SER A 114 -34.58 29.76 -37.85
CA SER A 114 -35.16 31.09 -37.88
C SER A 114 -34.60 31.98 -38.99
N ASN A 115 -33.68 31.52 -39.84
CA ASN A 115 -32.93 32.38 -40.76
C ASN A 115 -32.37 33.58 -39.98
N ALA A 116 -31.75 33.27 -38.83
CA ALA A 116 -31.47 34.18 -37.72
C ALA A 116 -30.92 35.54 -38.16
N ALA A 117 -29.97 35.57 -39.09
CA ALA A 117 -29.42 36.84 -39.57
C ALA A 117 -30.54 37.76 -40.12
N THR A 118 -31.35 37.27 -41.04
CA THR A 118 -32.47 38.04 -41.62
C THR A 118 -33.58 38.27 -40.60
N SER A 119 -33.93 37.31 -39.76
CA SER A 119 -35.01 37.45 -38.77
C SER A 119 -34.64 38.32 -37.57
N TYR A 120 -33.40 38.30 -37.09
CA TYR A 120 -32.91 39.20 -36.05
C TYR A 120 -32.72 40.62 -36.60
N ILE A 121 -32.19 40.76 -37.82
CA ILE A 121 -32.12 42.05 -38.51
C ILE A 121 -33.54 42.60 -38.72
N ASN A 122 -34.48 41.79 -39.20
CA ASN A 122 -35.88 42.19 -39.35
C ASN A 122 -36.56 42.49 -38.01
N ALA A 123 -36.21 41.78 -36.93
CA ALA A 123 -36.73 42.10 -35.59
C ALA A 123 -36.21 43.44 -35.07
N ILE A 124 -35.01 43.86 -35.44
CA ILE A 124 -34.46 45.18 -35.10
C ILE A 124 -35.09 46.26 -35.99
N ILE A 125 -35.19 46.00 -37.30
CA ILE A 125 -35.76 46.93 -38.30
C ILE A 125 -37.26 47.17 -38.08
N ASN A 126 -38.03 46.13 -37.71
CA ASN A 126 -39.47 46.22 -37.42
C ASN A 126 -39.76 46.58 -35.94
N SER A 127 -38.81 47.16 -35.23
CA SER A 127 -39.01 47.63 -33.85
C SER A 127 -39.94 48.84 -33.82
N LYS A 128 -40.68 49.01 -32.72
CA LYS A 128 -41.70 50.08 -32.60
C LYS A 128 -41.10 51.48 -32.36
N SER A 129 -39.82 51.54 -31.98
CA SER A 129 -39.07 52.77 -31.70
C SER A 129 -37.56 52.51 -31.64
N VAL A 130 -36.75 53.55 -31.69
CA VAL A 130 -35.28 53.46 -31.50
C VAL A 130 -34.92 52.80 -30.16
N SER A 131 -35.67 53.11 -29.09
CA SER A 131 -35.47 52.48 -27.77
C SER A 131 -35.78 50.98 -27.79
N ASP A 132 -36.82 50.55 -28.52
CA ASP A 132 -37.15 49.12 -28.71
C ASP A 132 -36.05 48.41 -29.53
N ALA A 133 -35.50 49.07 -30.56
CA ALA A 133 -34.36 48.55 -31.32
C ALA A 133 -33.11 48.33 -30.42
N ILE A 134 -32.77 49.31 -29.58
CA ILE A 134 -31.63 49.23 -28.66
C ILE A 134 -31.82 48.08 -27.65
N ASN A 135 -33.02 47.95 -27.08
CA ASN A 135 -33.34 46.87 -26.14
C ASN A 135 -33.20 45.48 -26.80
N ARG A 136 -33.66 45.32 -28.05
CA ARG A 136 -33.52 44.06 -28.80
C ARG A 136 -32.06 43.73 -29.11
N VAL A 137 -31.25 44.72 -29.47
CA VAL A 137 -29.80 44.53 -29.68
C VAL A 137 -29.12 44.12 -28.37
N SER A 138 -29.46 44.76 -27.25
CA SER A 138 -28.96 44.40 -25.92
C SER A 138 -29.30 42.94 -25.57
N ALA A 139 -30.56 42.54 -25.76
CA ALA A 139 -31.00 41.17 -25.50
C ALA A 139 -30.30 40.13 -26.39
N ILE A 140 -30.06 40.43 -27.67
CA ILE A 140 -29.31 39.56 -28.57
C ILE A 140 -27.85 39.41 -28.08
N ARG A 141 -27.20 40.51 -27.69
CA ARG A 141 -25.84 40.48 -27.13
C ARG A 141 -25.77 39.65 -25.85
N GLU A 142 -26.76 39.77 -24.97
CA GLU A 142 -26.85 38.99 -23.74
C GLU A 142 -26.95 37.49 -24.03
N VAL A 143 -27.82 37.09 -24.98
CA VAL A 143 -27.95 35.69 -25.42
C VAL A 143 -26.63 35.18 -26.03
N VAL A 144 -25.98 35.94 -26.90
CA VAL A 144 -24.70 35.55 -27.50
C VAL A 144 -23.62 35.37 -26.43
N SER A 145 -23.52 36.31 -25.49
CA SER A 145 -22.57 36.23 -24.37
C SER A 145 -22.83 35.03 -23.47
N ALA A 146 -24.10 34.72 -23.17
CA ALA A 146 -24.47 33.53 -22.41
C ALA A 146 -24.07 32.24 -23.14
N ASN A 147 -24.25 32.18 -24.46
CA ASN A 147 -23.87 31.03 -25.28
C ASN A 147 -22.35 30.84 -25.35
N GLU A 148 -21.60 31.94 -25.47
CA GLU A 148 -20.14 31.92 -25.41
C GLU A 148 -19.66 31.38 -24.06
N LYS A 149 -20.24 31.85 -22.95
CA LYS A 149 -19.94 31.33 -21.61
C LYS A 149 -20.28 29.85 -21.46
N MET A 150 -21.40 29.40 -22.04
CA MET A 150 -21.75 27.98 -22.06
C MET A 150 -20.72 27.14 -22.84
N LEU A 151 -20.22 27.65 -23.97
CA LEU A 151 -19.21 26.96 -24.76
C LEU A 151 -17.86 26.88 -24.02
N GLN A 152 -17.43 27.98 -23.40
CA GLN A 152 -16.22 27.99 -22.56
C GLN A 152 -16.34 27.01 -21.39
N GLN A 153 -17.49 26.99 -20.70
CA GLN A 153 -17.72 26.01 -19.63
C GLN A 153 -17.73 24.57 -20.16
N GLN A 154 -18.22 24.34 -21.38
CA GLN A 154 -18.19 23.03 -22.02
C GLN A 154 -16.77 22.54 -22.26
N GLU A 155 -15.88 23.42 -22.74
CA GLU A 155 -14.48 23.11 -22.99
C GLU A 155 -13.75 22.82 -21.67
N GLN A 156 -13.98 23.65 -20.64
CA GLN A 156 -13.41 23.44 -19.30
C GLN A 156 -13.87 22.12 -18.68
N ASP A 157 -15.17 21.81 -18.75
CA ASP A 157 -15.70 20.57 -18.19
C ASP A 157 -15.14 19.33 -18.92
N LYS A 158 -14.93 19.41 -20.25
CA LYS A 158 -14.30 18.33 -21.03
C LYS A 158 -12.85 18.12 -20.62
N ALA A 159 -12.06 19.20 -20.53
CA ALA A 159 -10.68 19.12 -20.08
C ALA A 159 -10.58 18.56 -18.65
N ALA A 160 -11.50 18.96 -17.77
CA ALA A 160 -11.58 18.44 -16.41
C ALA A 160 -11.93 16.93 -16.38
N VAL A 161 -12.80 16.45 -17.27
CA VAL A 161 -13.08 15.01 -17.41
C VAL A 161 -11.83 14.25 -17.85
N GLU A 162 -11.13 14.73 -18.88
CA GLU A 162 -9.90 14.08 -19.37
C GLU A 162 -8.83 14.02 -18.29
N GLN A 163 -8.59 15.13 -17.58
CA GLN A 163 -7.65 15.17 -16.46
C GLN A 163 -8.05 14.17 -15.37
N LYS A 164 -9.32 14.15 -14.96
CA LYS A 164 -9.81 13.23 -13.92
C LYS A 164 -9.73 11.77 -14.36
N GLN A 165 -9.92 11.48 -15.64
CA GLN A 165 -9.74 10.13 -16.18
C GLN A 165 -8.28 9.69 -16.09
N GLN A 166 -7.34 10.58 -16.42
CA GLN A 166 -5.90 10.31 -16.29
C GLN A 166 -5.50 10.09 -14.82
N GLU A 167 -5.94 10.96 -13.92
CA GLU A 167 -5.71 10.83 -12.47
C GLU A 167 -6.29 9.50 -11.94
N ASN A 168 -7.50 9.15 -12.38
CA ASN A 168 -8.16 7.91 -11.98
C ASN A 168 -7.42 6.67 -12.50
N GLN A 169 -6.97 6.71 -13.76
CA GLN A 169 -6.21 5.61 -14.36
C GLN A 169 -4.85 5.44 -13.68
N ALA A 170 -4.17 6.54 -13.33
CA ALA A 170 -2.93 6.50 -12.57
C ALA A 170 -3.14 5.82 -11.20
N ALA A 171 -4.21 6.21 -10.48
CA ALA A 171 -4.55 5.58 -9.20
C ALA A 171 -4.80 4.07 -9.34
N ILE A 172 -5.56 3.64 -10.35
CA ILE A 172 -5.82 2.22 -10.63
C ILE A 172 -4.52 1.46 -10.94
N ASN A 173 -3.64 2.05 -11.75
CA ASN A 173 -2.36 1.43 -12.09
C ASN A 173 -1.45 1.27 -10.85
N THR A 174 -1.42 2.28 -9.98
CA THR A 174 -0.67 2.21 -8.72
C THR A 174 -1.25 1.14 -7.79
N VAL A 175 -2.57 1.02 -7.68
CA VAL A 175 -3.20 -0.05 -6.89
C VAL A 175 -2.79 -1.43 -7.41
N ALA A 176 -2.80 -1.64 -8.72
CA ALA A 176 -2.39 -2.91 -9.33
C ALA A 176 -0.91 -3.23 -9.04
N ALA A 177 -0.01 -2.25 -9.19
CA ALA A 177 1.41 -2.42 -8.89
C ALA A 177 1.67 -2.71 -7.40
N ASN A 178 0.93 -2.05 -6.51
CA ASN A 178 0.99 -2.29 -5.07
C ASN A 178 0.49 -3.70 -4.73
N GLN A 179 -0.57 -4.18 -5.39
CA GLN A 179 -1.07 -5.55 -5.19
C GLN A 179 -0.05 -6.61 -5.61
N GLU A 180 0.66 -6.40 -6.72
CA GLU A 180 1.77 -7.27 -7.12
C GLU A 180 2.89 -7.27 -6.06
N THR A 181 3.26 -6.09 -5.58
CA THR A 181 4.27 -5.94 -4.52
C THR A 181 3.83 -6.60 -3.21
N ILE A 182 2.56 -6.48 -2.82
CA ILE A 182 2.00 -7.16 -1.64
C ILE A 182 2.10 -8.68 -1.79
N ALA A 183 1.80 -9.22 -2.97
CA ALA A 183 1.91 -10.65 -3.24
C ALA A 183 3.37 -11.14 -3.14
N GLN A 184 4.31 -10.39 -3.71
CA GLN A 184 5.75 -10.66 -3.58
C GLN A 184 6.20 -10.61 -2.11
N ASN A 185 5.80 -9.58 -1.37
CA ASN A 185 6.10 -9.43 0.05
C ASN A 185 5.49 -10.56 0.89
N THR A 186 4.31 -11.07 0.53
CA THR A 186 3.68 -12.21 1.21
C THR A 186 4.53 -13.47 1.06
N ASN A 187 5.01 -13.75 -0.16
CA ASN A 187 5.88 -14.89 -0.42
C ASN A 187 7.24 -14.77 0.29
N ALA A 188 7.82 -13.57 0.28
CA ALA A 188 9.05 -13.27 1.00
C ALA A 188 8.86 -13.45 2.51
N LEU A 189 7.76 -12.95 3.07
CA LEU A 189 7.45 -13.07 4.49
C LEU A 189 7.26 -14.52 4.91
N ASN A 190 6.54 -15.33 4.14
CA ASN A 190 6.41 -16.77 4.40
C ASN A 190 7.77 -17.47 4.41
N THR A 191 8.65 -17.11 3.49
CA THR A 191 10.02 -17.66 3.42
C THR A 191 10.83 -17.26 4.65
N GLN A 192 10.82 -15.97 5.01
CA GLN A 192 11.56 -15.46 6.17
C GLN A 192 11.02 -16.01 7.49
N GLN A 193 9.71 -16.20 7.61
CA GLN A 193 9.07 -16.81 8.78
C GLN A 193 9.51 -18.27 8.96
N ALA A 194 9.55 -19.05 7.87
CA ALA A 194 10.04 -20.42 7.89
C ALA A 194 11.54 -20.49 8.24
N GLN A 195 12.36 -19.58 7.70
CA GLN A 195 13.77 -19.47 8.06
C GLN A 195 13.97 -19.09 9.53
N LEU A 196 13.12 -18.20 10.06
CA LEU A 196 13.15 -17.81 11.47
C LEU A 196 12.83 -19.00 12.37
N GLU A 197 11.77 -19.76 12.06
CA GLU A 197 11.38 -20.96 12.80
C GLU A 197 12.48 -22.02 12.76
N ALA A 198 13.06 -22.29 11.59
CA ALA A 198 14.18 -23.21 11.45
C ALA A 198 15.42 -22.75 12.26
N ALA A 199 15.73 -21.45 12.23
CA ALA A 199 16.84 -20.89 13.01
C ALA A 199 16.60 -20.98 14.52
N GLN A 200 15.36 -20.77 14.98
CA GLN A 200 14.97 -20.95 16.39
C GLN A 200 15.11 -22.40 16.84
N LEU A 201 14.65 -23.36 16.03
CA LEU A 201 14.78 -24.79 16.31
C LEU A 201 16.25 -25.23 16.37
N ASN A 202 17.09 -24.77 15.43
CA ASN A 202 18.53 -25.07 15.44
C ASN A 202 19.23 -24.51 16.69
N LEU A 203 18.93 -23.26 17.06
CA LEU A 203 19.47 -22.67 18.28
C LEU A 203 19.07 -23.45 19.54
N GLN A 204 17.81 -23.90 19.60
CA GLN A 204 17.31 -24.72 20.71
C GLN A 204 18.01 -26.09 20.78
N ALA A 205 18.25 -26.73 19.62
CA ALA A 205 18.97 -28.00 19.54
C ALA A 205 20.43 -27.87 19.98
N GLU A 206 21.13 -26.81 19.58
CA GLU A 206 22.49 -26.50 20.03
C GLU A 206 22.55 -26.28 21.55
N LEU A 207 21.58 -25.54 22.11
CA LEU A 207 21.47 -25.32 23.55
C LEU A 207 21.29 -26.63 24.34
N THR A 208 20.51 -27.58 23.82
CA THR A 208 20.31 -28.90 24.47
C THR A 208 21.50 -29.84 24.31
N THR A 209 22.32 -29.67 23.26
CA THR A 209 23.50 -30.53 23.02
C THR A 209 24.74 -30.04 23.79
N ALA A 210 24.73 -28.76 24.20
CA ALA A 210 25.78 -28.16 25.02
C ALA A 210 25.60 -28.36 26.53
N GLN A 211 24.44 -28.87 26.97
CA GLN A 211 24.13 -29.25 28.37
C GLN A 211 24.39 -30.73 28.60
#